data_AF-A0A1S8MSN9-F1
#
_entry.id   AF-A0A1S8MSN9-F1
#
_cell.length_a   1.000
_cell.length_b   1.000
_cell.length_c   1.000
_cell.angle_alpha   90.00
_cell.angle_beta   90.00
_cell.angle_gamma   90.00
#
_symmetry.space_group_name_H-M   'P 1'
#
loop_
_entity.id
_entity.type
_entity.pdbx_description
1 polymer ?
#
loop_
_entity_poly.entity_id
_entity_poly.type
_entity_poly.pdbx_seq_one_letter_code
_entity_poly.pdbx_strand_id
1 'polypeptide(L)'
;MSNFIIAVGHTASGNVGCGVVDKLDESNCVREIGALVAEYLKEKGHGANLLRVDQSNSYNCEDCFERANEANEITKTTDVELYIEIHINSGGGTGPEVWCDLFLSEKLRLIS
;
A
#
# COMPACT_ATOMS: atom_id res chain seq x y z
N MET A 1 -15.88 8.54 12.77
CA MET A 1 -15.80 7.72 11.56
C MET A 1 -14.73 8.35 10.70
N SER A 2 -13.71 7.58 10.36
CA SER A 2 -12.51 8.07 9.67
C SER A 2 -12.32 7.30 8.36
N ASN A 3 -11.55 7.86 7.43
CA ASN A 3 -11.22 7.19 6.19
C ASN A 3 -9.73 6.84 6.14
N PHE A 4 -9.44 5.63 5.71
CA PHE A 4 -8.09 5.10 5.56
C PHE A 4 -7.82 4.77 4.10
N ILE A 5 -6.56 4.90 3.70
CA ILE A 5 -6.04 4.31 2.47
C ILE A 5 -5.09 3.19 2.87
N ILE A 6 -5.34 1.99 2.35
CA ILE A 6 -4.52 0.81 2.54
C ILE A 6 -3.92 0.47 1.18
N ALA A 7 -2.61 0.63 1.03
CA ALA A 7 -1.88 0.23 -0.15
C ALA A 7 -1.12 -1.07 0.12
N VAL A 8 -1.03 -1.92 -0.90
CA VAL A 8 -0.22 -3.14 -0.85
C VAL A 8 0.95 -2.99 -1.81
N GLY A 9 2.15 -3.34 -1.34
CA GLY A 9 3.36 -3.27 -2.14
C GLY A 9 3.33 -4.19 -3.36
N HIS A 10 4.10 -3.80 -4.38
CA HIS A 10 4.43 -4.61 -5.55
C HIS A 10 3.26 -4.95 -6.48
N THR A 11 3.60 -5.35 -7.71
CA THR A 11 2.65 -5.80 -8.72
C THR A 11 2.24 -7.26 -8.51
N ALA A 12 1.07 -7.65 -9.05
CA ALA A 12 0.56 -9.03 -8.92
C ALA A 12 1.17 -9.98 -9.96
N SER A 13 1.77 -9.41 -11.01
CA SER A 13 2.28 -10.16 -12.16
C SER A 13 3.43 -9.42 -12.83
N GLY A 14 4.26 -10.15 -13.56
CA GLY A 14 5.41 -9.61 -14.28
C GLY A 14 6.75 -10.01 -13.71
N ASN A 15 7.80 -9.35 -14.21
CA ASN A 15 9.18 -9.49 -13.73
C ASN A 15 9.74 -8.17 -13.16
N VAL A 16 9.02 -7.06 -13.32
CA VAL A 16 9.42 -5.72 -12.89
C VAL A 16 8.34 -5.18 -11.97
N GLY A 17 8.74 -4.75 -10.77
CA GLY A 17 7.82 -4.30 -9.72
C GLY A 17 7.23 -5.40 -8.85
N CYS A 18 7.61 -6.67 -9.04
CA CYS A 18 7.22 -7.76 -8.13
C CYS A 18 8.12 -7.78 -6.89
N GLY A 19 7.53 -8.17 -5.76
CA GLY A 19 8.25 -8.33 -4.50
C GLY A 19 9.20 -9.53 -4.53
N VAL A 20 10.00 -9.66 -3.48
CA VAL A 20 10.92 -10.79 -3.37
C VAL A 20 10.12 -12.08 -3.23
N VAL A 21 10.41 -13.06 -4.08
CA VAL A 21 9.93 -14.44 -3.96
C VAL A 21 11.05 -15.28 -3.37
N ASP A 22 10.90 -15.66 -2.10
CA ASP A 22 11.79 -16.61 -1.41
C ASP A 22 10.96 -17.67 -0.69
N LYS A 23 10.98 -17.72 0.65
CA LYS A 23 10.08 -18.59 1.44
C LYS A 23 8.61 -18.22 1.31
N LEU A 24 8.36 -16.95 1.02
CA LEU A 24 7.05 -16.36 0.80
C LEU A 24 7.12 -15.51 -0.47
N ASP A 25 5.99 -15.38 -1.14
CA ASP A 25 5.78 -14.43 -2.21
C ASP A 25 5.21 -13.16 -1.58
N GLU A 26 6.03 -12.13 -1.45
CA GLU A 26 5.63 -10.86 -0.82
C GLU A 26 4.37 -10.30 -1.48
N SER A 27 4.33 -10.25 -2.82
CA SER A 27 3.19 -9.72 -3.60
C SER A 27 1.88 -10.41 -3.22
N ASN A 28 1.88 -11.73 -3.06
CA ASN A 28 0.68 -12.47 -2.67
C ASN A 28 0.31 -12.21 -1.20
N CYS A 29 1.28 -12.28 -0.29
CA CYS A 29 1.02 -12.11 1.14
C CYS A 29 0.50 -10.71 1.49
N VAL A 30 1.09 -9.64 0.94
CA VAL A 30 0.65 -8.27 1.24
C VAL A 30 -0.76 -7.99 0.71
N ARG A 31 -1.18 -8.64 -0.38
CA ARG A 31 -2.55 -8.55 -0.92
C ARG A 31 -3.58 -9.18 0.01
N GLU A 32 -3.29 -10.36 0.55
CA GLU A 32 -4.14 -11.02 1.52
C GLU A 32 -4.25 -10.18 2.81
N ILE A 33 -3.12 -9.73 3.34
CA ILE A 33 -3.08 -8.90 4.54
C ILE A 33 -3.85 -7.58 4.33
N GLY A 34 -3.61 -6.88 3.21
CA GLY A 34 -4.28 -5.61 2.91
C GLY A 34 -5.80 -5.75 2.78
N ALA A 35 -6.29 -6.84 2.17
CA ALA A 35 -7.70 -7.14 2.11
C ALA A 35 -8.32 -7.34 3.51
N LEU A 36 -7.67 -8.15 4.36
CA LEU A 36 -8.11 -8.39 5.74
C LEU A 36 -8.15 -7.11 6.58
N VAL A 37 -7.14 -6.23 6.43
CA VAL A 37 -7.10 -4.94 7.13
C VAL A 37 -8.24 -4.03 6.66
N ALA A 38 -8.49 -3.95 5.35
CA ALA A 38 -9.56 -3.12 4.81
C ALA A 38 -10.96 -3.62 5.23
N GLU A 39 -11.16 -4.95 5.25
CA GLU A 39 -12.38 -5.58 5.76
C GLU A 39 -12.59 -5.25 7.24
N TYR A 40 -11.56 -5.45 8.07
CA TYR A 40 -11.61 -5.14 9.49
C TYR A 40 -11.99 -3.67 9.76
N LEU A 41 -11.39 -2.72 9.04
CA LEU A 41 -11.71 -1.29 9.20
C LEU A 41 -13.17 -0.99 8.82
N LYS A 42 -13.68 -1.60 7.75
CA LYS A 42 -15.08 -1.47 7.34
C LYS A 42 -16.04 -2.06 8.38
N GLU A 43 -15.72 -3.23 8.94
CA GLU A 43 -16.49 -3.85 10.03
C GLU A 43 -16.55 -2.97 11.29
N LYS A 44 -15.50 -2.18 11.54
CA LYS A 44 -15.47 -1.19 12.64
C LYS A 44 -16.18 0.12 12.31
N GLY A 45 -16.74 0.26 11.12
CA GLY A 45 -17.47 1.45 10.69
C GLY A 45 -16.58 2.59 10.18
N HIS A 46 -15.40 2.28 9.67
CA HIS A 46 -14.52 3.25 9.00
C HIS A 46 -14.58 3.09 7.47
N GLY A 47 -14.22 4.14 6.74
CA GLY A 47 -13.95 4.04 5.30
C GLY A 47 -12.57 3.44 5.05
N ALA A 48 -12.44 2.53 4.08
CA ALA A 48 -11.16 1.96 3.69
C ALA A 48 -11.07 1.80 2.17
N ASN A 49 -10.14 2.51 1.54
CA ASN A 49 -9.79 2.39 0.13
C ASN A 49 -8.56 1.49 0.00
N LEU A 50 -8.70 0.35 -0.68
CA LEU A 50 -7.62 -0.60 -0.91
C LEU A 50 -6.98 -0.32 -2.28
N LEU A 51 -5.70 0.05 -2.30
CA LEU A 51 -4.93 0.33 -3.51
C LEU A 51 -3.99 -0.83 -3.83
N ARG A 52 -4.01 -1.29 -5.08
CA ARG A 52 -3.15 -2.37 -5.58
C ARG A 52 -2.93 -2.24 -7.08
N VAL A 53 -1.76 -2.64 -7.55
CA VAL A 53 -1.42 -2.68 -8.98
C VAL A 53 -1.34 -4.14 -9.42
N ASP A 54 -2.18 -4.53 -10.36
CA ASP A 54 -2.26 -5.94 -10.79
C ASP A 54 -1.39 -6.23 -12.04
N GLN A 55 -0.97 -5.18 -12.76
CA GLN A 55 -0.15 -5.28 -13.97
C GLN A 55 1.34 -5.10 -13.68
N SER A 56 2.21 -5.72 -14.48
CA SER A 56 3.66 -5.53 -14.41
C SER A 56 4.03 -4.08 -14.68
N ASN A 57 5.05 -3.59 -13.99
CA ASN A 57 5.63 -2.31 -14.34
C ASN A 57 6.34 -2.39 -15.70
N SER A 58 6.35 -1.27 -16.41
CA SER A 58 7.15 -0.96 -17.58
C SER A 58 8.54 -0.40 -17.21
N TYR A 59 8.70 0.16 -16.01
CA TYR A 59 9.98 0.61 -15.43
C TYR A 59 10.03 0.44 -13.91
N ASN A 60 11.21 0.58 -13.29
CA ASN A 60 11.34 0.40 -11.84
C ASN A 60 10.49 1.42 -11.06
N CYS A 61 9.77 0.94 -10.04
CA CYS A 61 8.92 1.73 -9.13
C CYS A 61 7.68 2.40 -9.76
N GLU A 62 7.26 2.04 -10.98
CA GLU A 62 6.02 2.55 -11.59
C GLU A 62 4.79 2.33 -10.68
N ASP A 63 4.66 1.16 -10.07
CA ASP A 63 3.59 0.84 -9.12
C ASP A 63 3.54 1.80 -7.91
N CYS A 64 4.69 2.28 -7.44
CA CYS A 64 4.75 3.27 -6.36
C CYS A 64 4.11 4.59 -6.80
N PHE A 65 4.42 5.03 -8.02
CA PHE A 65 3.84 6.25 -8.59
C PHE A 65 2.33 6.10 -8.85
N GLU A 66 1.90 4.95 -9.36
CA GLU A 66 0.47 4.68 -9.59
C GLU A 66 -0.32 4.73 -8.28
N ARG A 67 0.13 4.02 -7.25
CA ARG A 67 -0.54 3.99 -5.94
C ARG A 67 -0.55 5.36 -5.27
N ALA A 68 0.55 6.09 -5.35
CA ALA A 68 0.61 7.44 -4.83
C ALA A 68 -0.35 8.39 -5.56
N ASN A 69 -0.40 8.33 -6.89
CA ASN A 69 -1.31 9.17 -7.68
C ASN A 69 -2.78 8.87 -7.35
N GLU A 70 -3.14 7.60 -7.26
CA GLU A 70 -4.50 7.19 -6.88
C GLU A 70 -4.86 7.66 -5.47
N ALA A 71 -3.95 7.52 -4.50
CA ALA A 71 -4.13 8.03 -3.15
C ALA A 71 -4.36 9.55 -3.15
N ASN A 72 -3.58 10.29 -3.93
CA ASN A 72 -3.72 11.73 -4.05
C ASN A 72 -5.09 12.12 -4.65
N GLU A 73 -5.58 11.40 -5.67
CA GLU A 73 -6.92 11.63 -6.22
C GLU A 73 -8.04 11.40 -5.18
N ILE A 74 -7.92 10.34 -4.37
CA ILE A 74 -8.87 10.08 -3.27
C ILE A 74 -8.90 11.25 -2.29
N THR A 75 -7.73 11.78 -1.90
CA THR A 75 -7.65 12.88 -0.91
C THR A 75 -8.21 14.21 -1.40
N LYS A 76 -8.46 14.36 -2.71
CA LYS A 76 -9.15 15.56 -3.24
C LYS A 76 -10.62 15.59 -2.85
N THR A 77 -11.23 14.43 -2.66
CA THR A 77 -12.68 14.29 -2.41
C THR A 77 -13.01 13.70 -1.05
N THR A 78 -12.06 13.01 -0.42
CA THR A 78 -12.23 12.33 0.87
C THR A 78 -11.20 12.83 1.87
N ASP A 79 -11.66 13.17 3.08
CA ASP A 79 -10.75 13.46 4.19
C ASP A 79 -10.19 12.15 4.76
N VAL A 80 -8.89 11.94 4.59
CA VAL A 80 -8.17 10.70 4.92
C VAL A 80 -7.33 10.91 6.16
N GLU A 81 -7.57 10.09 7.19
CA GLU A 81 -6.84 10.15 8.46
C GLU A 81 -5.43 9.57 8.33
N LEU A 82 -5.28 8.47 7.59
CA LEU A 82 -4.01 7.77 7.46
C LEU A 82 -3.92 6.99 6.14
N TYR A 83 -2.74 7.08 5.52
CA TYR A 83 -2.27 6.19 4.47
C TYR A 83 -1.34 5.14 5.08
N ILE A 84 -1.57 3.86 4.77
CA ILE A 84 -0.76 2.73 5.22
C ILE A 84 -0.34 1.94 4.00
N GLU A 85 0.95 1.63 3.88
CA GLU A 85 1.47 0.75 2.84
C GLU A 85 2.12 -0.48 3.47
N ILE A 86 1.72 -1.67 3.01
CA ILE A 86 2.11 -2.94 3.62
C ILE A 86 3.15 -3.63 2.74
N HIS A 87 4.30 -3.94 3.36
CA HIS A 87 5.43 -4.67 2.79
C HIS A 87 5.88 -5.80 3.72
N ILE A 88 6.59 -6.78 3.19
CA ILE A 88 7.30 -7.80 3.96
C ILE A 88 8.79 -7.64 3.69
N ASN A 89 9.55 -7.30 4.73
CA ASN A 89 10.97 -7.06 4.58
C ASN A 89 11.72 -8.36 4.24
N SER A 90 12.78 -8.24 3.43
CA SER A 90 13.70 -9.32 3.09
C SER A 90 15.10 -8.97 3.59
N GLY A 91 15.49 -9.56 4.72
CA GLY A 91 16.76 -9.29 5.38
C GLY A 91 17.11 -10.37 6.40
N GLY A 92 18.24 -10.19 7.10
CA GLY A 92 18.70 -11.16 8.11
C GLY A 92 18.01 -11.05 9.48
N GLY A 93 17.17 -10.04 9.69
CA GLY A 93 16.45 -9.79 10.94
C GLY A 93 15.04 -10.39 10.99
N THR A 94 14.42 -10.36 12.17
CA THR A 94 13.03 -10.80 12.39
C THR A 94 12.28 -9.78 13.24
N GLY A 95 11.05 -9.44 12.86
CA GLY A 95 10.18 -8.55 13.63
C GLY A 95 9.42 -7.55 12.75
N PRO A 96 8.45 -6.83 13.33
CA PRO A 96 7.77 -5.75 12.64
C PRO A 96 8.63 -4.48 12.60
N GLU A 97 8.59 -3.79 11.47
CA GLU A 97 9.21 -2.47 11.28
C GLU A 97 8.16 -1.51 10.73
N VAL A 98 8.20 -0.26 11.17
CA VAL A 98 7.30 0.79 10.69
C VAL A 98 8.15 1.94 10.19
N TRP A 99 8.01 2.26 8.91
CA TRP A 99 8.59 3.46 8.31
C TRP A 99 7.52 4.54 8.26
N CYS A 100 7.79 5.66 8.93
CA CYS A 100 6.91 6.81 8.94
C CYS A 100 7.66 8.00 8.35
N ASP A 101 7.08 8.62 7.34
CA ASP A 101 7.43 9.98 6.96
C ASP A 101 6.41 10.94 7.61
N LEU A 102 6.90 12.02 8.23
CA LEU A 102 6.06 12.97 8.95
C LEU A 102 5.61 14.08 8.00
N PHE A 103 4.79 13.73 7.00
CA PHE A 103 4.08 14.70 6.17
C PHE A 103 2.61 14.29 6.01
N LEU A 104 1.75 14.78 6.90
CA LEU A 104 0.30 14.64 6.73
C LEU A 104 -0.36 16.02 6.66
N SER A 105 -0.77 16.35 5.42
CA SER A 105 -1.54 17.49 4.91
C SER A 105 -0.74 18.79 4.65
N GLU A 106 -0.93 19.51 3.54
CA GLU A 106 -2.20 19.81 2.86
C GLU A 106 -2.46 18.97 1.59
N LYS A 107 -3.25 17.89 1.76
CA LYS A 107 -3.77 16.95 0.74
C LYS A 107 -2.68 16.14 0.00
N LEU A 108 -2.31 15.03 0.63
CA LEU A 108 -1.38 13.96 0.23
C LEU A 108 -0.63 14.10 -1.13
N ARG A 109 0.70 13.96 -1.08
CA ARG A 109 1.57 13.68 -2.24
C ARG A 109 2.70 12.75 -1.81
N LEU A 110 2.60 11.46 -2.13
CA LEU A 110 3.67 10.50 -1.86
C LEU A 110 4.58 10.32 -3.10
N ILE A 111 5.88 10.55 -2.95
CA ILE A 111 6.96 9.90 -3.73
C ILE A 111 8.18 9.85 -2.79
N SER A 112 8.75 8.65 -2.58
CA SER A 112 10.13 8.45 -2.09
C SER A 112 10.94 7.74 -3.14
#